data_AF-A0A2P2I1H4-F1
#
_entry.id   AF-A0A2P2I1H4-F1
#
_cell.length_a   1.000
_cell.length_b   1.000
_cell.length_c   1.000
_cell.angle_alpha   90.00
_cell.angle_beta   90.00
_cell.angle_gamma   90.00
#
_symmetry.space_group_name_H-M   'P 1'
#
loop_
_entity.id
_entity.type
_entity.pdbx_description
1 polymer ?
#
loop_
_entity_poly.entity_id
_entity_poly.type
_entity_poly.pdbx_seq_one_letter_code
_entity_poly.pdbx_strand_id
1 'polypeptide(L)'
;TGTVVHEIGHAMGFHHEQARSDRDDYVIINWQNIKPSMESNFERYNNALTYNIPYDYTSAMHYGSKFFSKNGNFTIIAKKPVAQLAIGSRDGLSFADMKLANLMYNCTTRWLDECGFTNGGPCQNGGYTSANCLCVCPSGTSGVNCETFSSPYTDAAV
;
A
#
# COMPACT_ATOMS: atom_id res chain seq x y z
N THR A 1 -12.65 -12.20 -3.83
CA THR A 1 -12.95 -11.37 -2.64
C THR A 1 -12.20 -10.04 -2.66
N GLY A 2 -10.96 -9.95 -3.17
CA GLY A 2 -10.22 -8.68 -3.27
C GLY A 2 -10.86 -7.57 -4.12
N THR A 3 -11.71 -7.87 -5.10
CA THR A 3 -12.45 -6.83 -5.86
C THR A 3 -13.37 -6.01 -4.96
N VAL A 4 -14.11 -6.65 -4.04
CA VAL A 4 -15.00 -5.93 -3.12
C VAL A 4 -14.19 -5.00 -2.21
N VAL A 5 -13.06 -5.48 -1.71
CA VAL A 5 -12.13 -4.70 -0.89
C VAL A 5 -11.58 -3.48 -1.66
N HIS A 6 -11.22 -3.66 -2.94
CA HIS A 6 -10.75 -2.59 -3.82
C HIS A 6 -11.78 -1.47 -3.97
N GLU A 7 -13.03 -1.83 -4.27
CA GLU A 7 -14.11 -0.83 -4.43
C GLU A 7 -14.46 -0.14 -3.11
N ILE A 8 -14.38 -0.85 -1.98
CA ILE A 8 -14.51 -0.23 -0.65
C ILE A 8 -13.36 0.76 -0.40
N GLY A 9 -12.13 0.42 -0.80
CA GLY A 9 -10.99 1.33 -0.73
C GLY A 9 -11.28 2.63 -1.48
N HIS A 10 -11.79 2.56 -2.71
CA HIS A 10 -12.22 3.75 -3.45
C HIS A 10 -13.30 4.55 -2.72
N ALA A 11 -14.30 3.90 -2.13
CA ALA A 11 -15.35 4.56 -1.35
C ALA A 11 -14.80 5.27 -0.09
N MET A 12 -13.70 4.76 0.48
CA MET A 12 -12.95 5.38 1.58
C MET A 12 -11.98 6.48 1.13
N GLY A 13 -11.90 6.76 -0.17
CA GLY A 13 -11.04 7.80 -0.75
C GLY A 13 -9.64 7.32 -1.18
N PHE A 14 -9.41 6.00 -1.28
CA PHE A 14 -8.15 5.49 -1.80
C PHE A 14 -8.10 5.66 -3.31
N HIS A 15 -6.96 6.13 -3.79
CA HIS A 15 -6.60 6.07 -5.21
C HIS A 15 -5.76 4.84 -5.49
N HIS A 16 -5.56 4.52 -6.77
CA HIS A 16 -4.70 3.41 -7.14
C HIS A 16 -3.25 3.66 -6.73
N GLU A 17 -2.58 2.62 -6.25
CA GLU A 17 -1.19 2.73 -5.77
C GLU A 17 -0.24 3.16 -6.91
N GLN A 18 -0.43 2.64 -8.12
CA GLN A 18 0.34 3.07 -9.30
C GLN A 18 -0.01 4.46 -9.82
N ALA A 19 -0.91 5.19 -9.17
CA ALA A 19 -1.23 6.58 -9.47
C ALA A 19 -0.64 7.55 -8.44
N ARG A 20 0.13 7.07 -7.46
CA ARG A 20 0.83 7.94 -6.51
C ARG A 20 1.79 8.92 -7.21
N SER A 21 2.01 10.07 -6.58
CA SER A 21 2.93 11.10 -7.05
C SER A 21 4.38 10.63 -7.12
N ASP A 22 4.78 9.72 -6.22
CA ASP A 22 6.12 9.13 -6.11
C ASP A 22 6.28 7.79 -6.85
N ARG A 23 5.26 7.32 -7.59
CA ARG A 23 5.28 5.98 -8.20
C ARG A 23 6.49 5.72 -9.09
N ASP A 24 7.02 6.77 -9.74
CA ASP A 24 8.02 6.60 -10.79
C ASP A 24 9.39 6.26 -10.17
N ASP A 25 9.51 6.28 -8.84
CA ASP A 25 10.63 5.71 -8.10
C ASP A 25 10.53 4.18 -7.99
N TYR A 26 9.34 3.61 -8.15
CA TYR A 26 9.03 2.20 -7.87
C TYR A 26 8.61 1.38 -9.10
N VAL A 27 7.95 2.02 -10.06
CA VAL A 27 7.45 1.38 -11.29
C VAL A 27 7.78 2.20 -12.53
N ILE A 28 7.76 1.54 -13.68
CA ILE A 28 7.86 2.14 -15.01
C ILE A 28 6.55 1.85 -15.74
N ILE A 29 5.90 2.90 -16.26
CA ILE A 29 4.73 2.76 -17.12
C ILE A 29 5.19 2.62 -18.57
N ASN A 30 4.87 1.48 -19.19
CA ASN A 30 5.12 1.27 -20.60
C ASN A 30 3.93 1.76 -21.44
N TRP A 31 3.92 3.06 -21.71
CA TRP A 31 2.87 3.74 -22.48
C TRP A 31 2.62 3.11 -23.86
N GLN A 32 3.66 2.56 -24.49
CA GLN A 32 3.52 1.93 -25.81
C GLN A 32 2.68 0.65 -25.77
N ASN A 33 2.53 0.01 -24.61
CA ASN A 33 1.71 -1.19 -24.45
C ASN A 33 0.27 -0.88 -24.02
N ILE A 34 -0.06 0.36 -23.67
CA ILE A 34 -1.40 0.75 -23.23
C ILE A 34 -2.35 0.87 -24.43
N LYS A 35 -3.60 0.40 -24.26
CA LYS A 35 -4.68 0.58 -25.23
C LYS A 35 -4.94 2.08 -25.49
N PRO A 36 -5.18 2.49 -26.74
CA PRO A 36 -5.62 3.85 -27.03
C PRO A 36 -6.82 4.24 -26.16
N SER A 37 -6.83 5.47 -25.67
CA SER A 37 -7.86 6.04 -24.77
C SER A 37 -7.86 5.49 -23.34
N MET A 38 -6.86 4.70 -22.94
CA MET A 38 -6.71 4.19 -21.57
C MET A 38 -5.53 4.82 -20.82
N GLU A 39 -4.79 5.73 -21.46
CA GLU A 39 -3.59 6.38 -20.93
C GLU A 39 -3.88 7.17 -19.64
N SER A 40 -5.05 7.82 -19.55
CA SER A 40 -5.45 8.59 -18.37
C SER A 40 -5.57 7.74 -17.09
N ASN A 41 -5.83 6.43 -17.20
CA ASN A 41 -5.85 5.51 -16.04
C ASN A 41 -4.45 5.32 -15.40
N PHE A 42 -3.41 5.79 -16.08
CA PHE A 42 -2.02 5.75 -15.61
C PHE A 42 -1.48 7.15 -15.35
N GLU A 43 -2.32 8.17 -15.21
CA GLU A 43 -1.88 9.47 -14.73
C GLU A 43 -1.64 9.46 -13.22
N ARG A 44 -0.76 10.34 -12.74
CA ARG A 44 -0.43 10.47 -11.31
C ARG A 44 -1.34 11.51 -10.66
N TYR A 45 -1.70 11.28 -9.40
CA TYR A 45 -2.33 12.26 -8.53
C TYR A 45 -1.26 13.06 -7.77
N ASN A 46 -0.81 14.17 -8.36
CA ASN A 46 0.28 14.99 -7.79
C ASN A 46 -0.04 15.60 -6.42
N ASN A 47 -1.33 15.77 -6.10
CA ASN A 47 -1.79 16.43 -4.86
C ASN A 47 -2.28 15.42 -3.79
N ALA A 48 -2.16 14.11 -4.04
CA ALA A 48 -2.57 13.10 -3.06
C ALA A 48 -1.54 12.99 -1.93
N LEU A 49 -2.03 12.98 -0.69
CA LEU A 49 -1.20 12.75 0.48
C LEU A 49 -0.82 11.26 0.55
N THR A 50 0.48 10.98 0.65
CA THR A 50 1.00 9.61 0.84
C THR A 50 1.00 9.18 2.31
N TYR A 51 0.71 10.11 3.23
CA TYR A 51 0.82 9.90 4.69
C TYR A 51 2.18 9.36 5.15
N ASN A 52 3.23 9.59 4.34
CA ASN A 52 4.56 9.02 4.54
C ASN A 52 4.56 7.48 4.63
N ILE A 53 3.56 6.83 4.03
CA ILE A 53 3.47 5.38 3.89
C ILE A 53 4.30 4.98 2.67
N PRO A 54 5.23 4.01 2.81
CA PRO A 54 6.02 3.51 1.68
C PRO A 54 5.14 2.99 0.54
N TYR A 55 5.64 3.06 -0.69
CA TYR A 55 4.95 2.49 -1.84
C TYR A 55 4.76 0.97 -1.66
N ASP A 56 3.54 0.48 -1.88
CA ASP A 56 3.20 -0.91 -1.61
C ASP A 56 2.82 -1.70 -2.87
N TYR A 57 3.76 -2.50 -3.38
CA TYR A 57 3.51 -3.39 -4.51
C TYR A 57 2.40 -4.42 -4.25
N THR A 58 2.11 -4.76 -2.99
CA THR A 58 1.06 -5.71 -2.59
C THR A 58 -0.29 -5.07 -2.31
N SER A 59 -0.39 -3.74 -2.40
CA SER A 59 -1.64 -3.02 -2.13
C SER A 59 -2.80 -3.58 -2.96
N ALA A 60 -3.96 -3.72 -2.31
CA ALA A 60 -5.21 -4.06 -2.99
C ALA A 60 -5.57 -3.04 -4.09
N MET A 61 -5.06 -1.81 -3.96
CA MET A 61 -5.27 -0.71 -4.89
C MET A 61 -4.27 -0.69 -6.05
N HIS A 62 -3.28 -1.57 -6.07
CA HIS A 62 -2.32 -1.64 -7.17
C HIS A 62 -2.92 -2.39 -8.38
N TYR A 63 -2.73 -1.84 -9.58
CA TYR A 63 -3.05 -2.52 -10.84
C TYR A 63 -2.13 -3.71 -11.11
N GLY A 64 -2.66 -4.70 -11.81
CA GLY A 64 -1.85 -5.79 -12.34
C GLY A 64 -0.94 -5.34 -13.49
N SER A 65 0.15 -6.06 -13.66
CA SER A 65 1.23 -5.75 -14.63
C SER A 65 0.78 -5.58 -16.09
N LYS A 66 -0.36 -6.18 -16.48
CA LYS A 66 -0.89 -6.18 -17.86
C LYS A 66 -2.22 -5.43 -18.01
N PHE A 67 -2.66 -4.71 -16.99
CA PHE A 67 -3.93 -3.97 -17.04
C PHE A 67 -3.91 -2.99 -18.23
N PHE A 68 -5.02 -2.95 -18.97
CA PHE A 68 -5.18 -2.14 -20.19
C PHE A 68 -4.13 -2.39 -21.28
N SER A 69 -3.46 -3.56 -21.29
CA SER A 69 -2.51 -3.92 -22.34
C SER A 69 -3.21 -4.15 -23.69
N LYS A 70 -2.64 -3.61 -24.77
CA LYS A 70 -3.12 -3.82 -26.15
C LYS A 70 -2.50 -5.03 -26.85
N ASN A 71 -1.41 -5.56 -26.32
CA ASN A 71 -0.60 -6.61 -26.94
C ASN A 71 -0.26 -7.77 -25.98
N GLY A 72 -0.83 -7.78 -24.78
CA GLY A 72 -0.56 -8.81 -23.76
C GLY A 72 0.77 -8.66 -23.02
N ASN A 73 1.56 -7.63 -23.36
CA ASN A 73 2.81 -7.28 -22.68
C ASN A 73 2.53 -6.40 -21.45
N PHE A 74 3.53 -6.25 -20.59
CA PHE A 74 3.42 -5.44 -19.37
C PHE A 74 3.20 -3.96 -19.69
N THR A 75 2.18 -3.38 -19.08
CA THR A 75 1.94 -1.92 -19.01
C THR A 75 2.60 -1.32 -17.78
N ILE A 76 2.80 -2.10 -16.71
CA ILE A 76 3.50 -1.69 -15.49
C ILE A 76 4.66 -2.66 -15.22
N ILE A 77 5.87 -2.10 -15.13
CA ILE A 77 7.09 -2.85 -14.82
C ILE A 77 7.58 -2.38 -13.45
N ALA A 78 7.67 -3.28 -12.47
CA ALA A 78 8.27 -2.97 -11.18
C ALA A 78 9.78 -2.81 -11.35
N LYS A 79 10.36 -1.74 -10.79
CA LYS A 79 11.82 -1.54 -10.81
C LYS A 79 12.54 -2.59 -9.96
N LYS A 80 11.87 -3.09 -8.93
CA LYS A 80 12.33 -4.23 -8.13
C LYS A 80 11.81 -5.53 -8.77
N PRO A 81 12.68 -6.40 -9.33
CA PRO A 81 12.22 -7.56 -10.10
C PRO A 81 11.35 -8.53 -9.31
N VAL A 82 11.67 -8.79 -8.03
CA VAL A 82 10.85 -9.69 -7.18
C VAL A 82 9.44 -9.15 -6.95
N ALA A 83 9.26 -7.83 -6.97
CA ALA A 83 7.95 -7.20 -6.79
C ALA A 83 7.06 -7.28 -8.03
N GLN A 84 7.59 -7.69 -9.20
CA GLN A 84 6.81 -7.78 -10.44
C GLN A 84 5.65 -8.79 -10.34
N LEU A 85 5.81 -9.82 -9.51
CA LEU A 85 4.79 -10.85 -9.26
C LEU A 85 3.81 -10.45 -8.16
N ALA A 86 4.17 -9.47 -7.32
CA ALA A 86 3.34 -8.98 -6.23
C ALA A 86 2.24 -8.03 -6.69
N ILE A 87 2.50 -7.24 -7.75
CA ILE A 87 1.56 -6.22 -8.23
C ILE A 87 0.26 -6.81 -8.79
N GLY A 88 -0.85 -6.21 -8.39
CA GLY A 88 -2.18 -6.66 -8.79
C GLY A 88 -2.73 -7.83 -7.98
N SER A 89 -2.11 -8.18 -6.85
CA SER A 89 -2.70 -9.14 -5.90
C SER A 89 -4.11 -8.69 -5.47
N ARG A 90 -4.96 -9.68 -5.18
CA ARG A 90 -6.35 -9.50 -4.72
C ARG A 90 -6.63 -10.38 -3.49
N ASP A 91 -5.60 -10.66 -2.69
CA ASP A 91 -5.66 -11.54 -1.52
C ASP A 91 -6.28 -10.85 -0.29
N GLY A 92 -6.34 -9.52 -0.29
CA GLY A 92 -6.90 -8.72 0.80
C GLY A 92 -6.22 -7.37 0.90
N LEU A 93 -6.46 -6.66 2.01
CA LEU A 93 -5.74 -5.44 2.36
C LEU A 93 -4.31 -5.78 2.77
N SER A 94 -3.34 -5.03 2.27
CA SER A 94 -1.97 -5.08 2.77
C SER A 94 -1.84 -4.39 4.14
N PHE A 95 -0.68 -4.54 4.78
CA PHE A 95 -0.37 -3.78 5.98
C PHE A 95 -0.43 -2.27 5.72
N ALA A 96 0.09 -1.81 4.57
CA ALA A 96 0.08 -0.40 4.21
C ALA A 96 -1.33 0.12 3.94
N ASP A 97 -2.20 -0.68 3.29
CA ASP A 97 -3.60 -0.32 3.05
C ASP A 97 -4.34 -0.08 4.38
N MET A 98 -4.20 -1.00 5.34
CA MET A 98 -4.80 -0.88 6.67
C MET A 98 -4.23 0.32 7.43
N LYS A 99 -2.91 0.51 7.39
CA LYS A 99 -2.24 1.64 8.05
C LYS A 99 -2.69 2.98 7.47
N LEU A 100 -2.83 3.08 6.16
CA LEU A 100 -3.32 4.27 5.47
C LEU A 100 -4.77 4.60 5.92
N ALA A 101 -5.65 3.60 5.95
CA ALA A 101 -7.02 3.79 6.45
C ALA A 101 -7.03 4.30 7.90
N ASN A 102 -6.22 3.70 8.76
CA ASN A 102 -6.13 4.09 10.16
C ASN A 102 -5.64 5.54 10.35
N LEU A 103 -4.72 6.00 9.50
CA LEU A 103 -4.23 7.38 9.52
C LEU A 103 -5.28 8.35 8.96
N MET A 104 -5.93 8.01 7.84
CA MET A 104 -6.97 8.85 7.22
C MET A 104 -8.16 9.10 8.15
N TYR A 105 -8.52 8.10 8.96
CA TYR A 105 -9.70 8.15 9.83
C TYR A 105 -9.36 8.25 11.33
N ASN A 106 -8.10 8.58 11.67
CA ASN A 106 -7.63 8.77 13.05
C ASN A 106 -7.87 7.57 13.99
N CYS A 107 -7.93 6.35 13.44
CA CYS A 107 -8.14 5.13 14.22
C CYS A 107 -7.00 4.90 15.20
N THR A 108 -5.75 5.07 14.76
CA THR A 108 -4.58 4.86 15.62
C THR A 108 -4.58 5.82 16.81
N THR A 109 -4.85 7.11 16.59
CA THR A 109 -4.97 8.10 17.67
C THR A 109 -6.06 7.71 18.66
N ARG A 110 -7.25 7.35 18.15
CA ARG A 110 -8.36 6.88 19.00
C ARG A 110 -7.98 5.67 19.85
N TRP A 111 -7.32 4.67 19.26
CA TRP A 111 -6.93 3.46 19.99
C TRP A 111 -5.81 3.72 21.00
N LEU A 112 -4.88 4.63 20.71
CA LEU A 112 -3.89 5.06 21.70
C LEU A 112 -4.57 5.63 22.96
N ASP A 113 -5.57 6.50 22.77
CA ASP A 113 -6.33 7.09 23.87
C ASP A 113 -7.16 6.04 24.63
N GLU A 114 -7.91 5.20 23.93
CA GLU A 114 -8.76 4.15 24.52
C GLU A 114 -7.94 3.11 25.31
N CYS A 115 -6.71 2.83 24.86
CA CYS A 115 -5.79 1.91 25.53
C CYS A 115 -4.93 2.58 26.63
N GLY A 116 -5.08 3.89 26.86
CA GLY A 116 -4.30 4.63 27.85
C GLY A 116 -2.81 4.76 27.52
N PHE A 117 -2.44 4.68 26.24
CA PHE A 117 -1.07 4.85 25.80
C PHE A 117 -0.71 6.33 25.67
N THR A 118 0.53 6.67 26.03
CA THR A 118 1.09 8.02 25.91
C THR A 118 2.27 8.02 24.94
N ASN A 119 2.66 9.20 24.44
CA ASN A 119 3.84 9.39 23.57
C ASN A 119 3.83 8.56 22.27
N GLY A 120 2.67 8.41 21.62
CA GLY A 120 2.57 7.69 20.33
C GLY A 120 2.47 6.16 20.46
N GLY A 121 2.45 5.63 21.68
CA GLY A 121 2.24 4.21 21.95
C GLY A 121 3.49 3.34 21.87
N PRO A 122 3.33 2.04 22.12
CA PRO A 122 4.46 1.14 22.30
C PRO A 122 5.04 0.61 20.98
N CYS A 123 4.32 0.76 19.86
CA CYS A 123 4.67 0.12 18.60
C CYS A 123 5.85 0.81 17.91
N GLN A 124 6.84 0.00 17.54
CA GLN A 124 8.10 0.43 16.92
C GLN A 124 8.14 0.05 15.44
N ASN A 125 9.20 0.49 14.75
CA ASN A 125 9.54 0.07 13.38
C ASN A 125 8.38 0.17 12.37
N GLY A 126 7.52 1.19 12.53
CA GLY A 126 6.40 1.44 11.63
C GLY A 126 5.14 0.62 11.93
N GLY A 127 5.10 -0.15 13.02
CA GLY A 127 3.88 -0.76 13.56
C GLY A 127 2.85 0.28 14.02
N TYR A 128 1.61 -0.15 14.20
CA TYR A 128 0.54 0.69 14.75
C TYR A 128 -0.28 -0.07 15.81
N THR A 129 -0.81 0.67 16.78
CA THR A 129 -1.72 0.12 17.80
C THR A 129 -3.06 -0.23 17.16
N SER A 130 -3.61 -1.39 17.52
CA SER A 130 -4.95 -1.84 17.12
C SER A 130 -6.00 -1.58 18.22
N ALA A 131 -7.28 -1.76 17.88
CA ALA A 131 -8.40 -1.69 18.81
C ALA A 131 -8.28 -2.61 20.04
N ASN A 132 -7.48 -3.67 19.95
CA ASN A 132 -7.26 -4.63 21.04
C ASN A 132 -6.04 -4.26 21.91
N CYS A 133 -5.51 -3.05 21.78
CA CYS A 133 -4.32 -2.57 22.50
C CYS A 133 -3.04 -3.37 22.20
N LEU A 134 -2.99 -4.05 21.05
CA LEU A 134 -1.83 -4.80 20.55
C LEU A 134 -1.21 -4.09 19.35
N CYS A 135 0.10 -4.23 19.17
CA CYS A 135 0.78 -3.76 17.98
C CYS A 135 0.55 -4.67 16.78
N VAL A 136 0.20 -4.08 15.65
CA VAL A 136 0.24 -4.72 14.34
C VAL A 136 1.57 -4.38 13.70
N CYS A 137 2.36 -5.41 13.40
CA CYS A 137 3.72 -5.25 12.89
C CYS A 137 3.77 -5.35 11.37
N PRO A 138 4.49 -4.45 10.67
CA PRO A 138 4.77 -4.63 9.26
C PRO A 138 5.63 -5.87 9.03
N SER A 139 5.50 -6.48 7.86
CA SER A 139 6.44 -7.51 7.39
C SER A 139 7.88 -7.02 7.53
N GLY A 140 8.77 -7.91 7.99
CA GLY A 140 10.16 -7.55 8.32
C GLY A 140 10.37 -7.08 9.76
N THR A 141 9.31 -7.11 10.59
CA THR A 141 9.40 -6.82 12.02
C THR A 141 8.61 -7.83 12.84
N SER A 142 8.98 -7.99 14.11
CA SER A 142 8.32 -8.93 15.03
C SER A 142 8.53 -8.51 16.50
N GLY A 143 7.92 -9.26 17.42
CA GLY A 143 7.87 -8.92 18.85
C GLY A 143 6.54 -8.28 19.24
N VAL A 144 6.32 -8.10 20.54
CA VAL A 144 5.06 -7.57 21.08
C VAL A 144 4.84 -6.10 20.71
N ASN A 145 5.93 -5.39 20.51
CA ASN A 145 5.99 -3.97 20.17
C ASN A 145 6.59 -3.74 18.78
N CYS A 146 6.72 -4.79 17.96
CA CYS A 146 7.44 -4.76 16.68
C CYS A 146 8.90 -4.33 16.81
N GLU A 147 9.52 -4.56 17.97
CA GLU A 147 10.86 -4.11 18.34
C GLU A 147 11.98 -4.85 17.59
N THR A 148 11.72 -6.08 17.15
CA THR A 148 12.69 -6.87 16.40
C THR A 148 12.61 -6.50 14.94
N PHE A 149 13.72 -6.06 14.36
CA PHE A 149 13.84 -5.69 12.95
C PHE A 149 14.66 -6.74 12.19
N SER A 150 14.13 -7.23 11.07
CA SER A 150 14.86 -8.11 10.15
C SER A 150 15.09 -7.47 8.78
N SER A 151 14.13 -6.69 8.28
CA SER A 151 14.28 -5.98 6.99
C SER A 151 13.24 -4.86 6.83
N PRO A 152 13.47 -3.90 5.91
CA PRO A 152 12.47 -2.90 5.58
C PRO A 152 11.16 -3.53 5.06
N TYR A 153 10.03 -2.86 5.31
CA TYR A 153 8.71 -3.31 4.83
C TYR A 153 8.68 -3.52 3.30
N THR A 154 9.25 -2.57 2.54
CA THR A 154 9.35 -2.64 1.08
C THR A 154 10.16 -3.84 0.58
N ASP A 155 10.94 -4.45 1.47
CA ASP A 155 11.70 -5.66 1.19
C ASP A 155 11.02 -6.94 1.61
N ALA A 156 10.43 -6.98 2.81
CA ALA A 156 9.76 -8.16 3.32
C ALA A 156 8.36 -8.40 2.76
N ALA A 157 7.72 -7.38 2.19
CA ALA A 157 6.35 -7.51 1.66
C ALA A 157 6.30 -8.23 0.30
N VAL A 158 7.43 -8.40 -0.39
CA VAL A 158 7.50 -8.92 -1.77
C VAL A 158 8.33 -10.19 -1.91
#